data_AF-A0A239K530-F1
#
_entry.id   AF-A0A239K530-F1
#
_cell.length_a   1.000
_cell.length_b   1.000
_cell.length_c   1.000
_cell.angle_alpha   90.00
_cell.angle_beta   90.00
_cell.angle_gamma   90.00
#
_symmetry.space_group_name_H-M   'P 1'
#
loop_
_entity.id
_entity.type
_entity.pdbx_description
1 polymer ?
#
loop_
_entity_poly.entity_id
_entity_poly.type
_entity_poly.pdbx_seq_one_letter_code
_entity_poly.pdbx_strand_id
1 'polypeptide(L)' 'MFTWDVRAGDRGWSGVTGDRDTAMRHVHQTLVAQEPGAWGTVQQVALEPLGRIRYVRLRTVAEAWVDARTRAVVWRHG' A
#
# COMPACT_ATOMS: atom_id res chain seq x y z
N MET A 1 -3.53 5.92 11.55
CA MET A 1 -2.26 5.34 11.05
C MET A 1 -2.56 4.55 9.80
N PHE A 2 -1.58 4.46 8.91
CA PHE A 2 -1.72 3.82 7.62
C PHE A 2 -0.59 2.81 7.43
N THR A 3 -0.93 1.61 6.99
CA THR A 3 0.05 0.66 6.47
C THR A 3 0.01 0.70 4.96
N TRP A 4 1.16 0.48 4.34
CA TRP A 4 1.25 0.30 2.91
C TRP A 4 2.06 -0.95 2.61
N ASP A 5 1.67 -1.62 1.54
CA ASP A 5 2.29 -2.86 1.07
C ASP A 5 2.37 -2.82 -0.45
N VAL A 6 3.47 -3.31 -1.02
CA VAL A 6 3.66 -3.52 -2.46
C VAL A 6 4.24 -4.91 -2.68
N ARG A 7 3.72 -5.65 -3.65
CA ARG A 7 4.23 -6.95 -4.06
C ARG A 7 4.54 -6.97 -5.55
N ALA A 8 5.69 -7.53 -5.91
CA ALA A 8 6.12 -7.75 -7.28
C ALA A 8 6.89 -9.07 -7.37
N GLY A 9 6.28 -10.09 -7.99
CA GLY A 9 6.80 -11.46 -7.95
C GLY A 9 7.02 -11.92 -6.51
N ASP A 10 8.24 -12.40 -6.21
CA ASP A 10 8.64 -12.87 -4.87
C ASP A 10 9.14 -11.77 -3.93
N ARG A 11 9.15 -10.50 -4.37
CA ARG A 11 9.58 -9.37 -3.57
C ARG A 11 8.39 -8.60 -3.02
N GLY A 12 8.56 -8.11 -1.79
CA GLY A 12 7.57 -7.26 -1.13
C GLY A 12 8.23 -6.12 -0.37
N TRP A 13 7.54 -4.99 -0.35
CA TRP A 13 7.89 -3.82 0.45
C TRP A 13 6.68 -3.43 1.29
N SER A 14 6.94 -2.99 2.51
CA SER A 14 5.88 -2.53 3.40
C SER A 14 6.39 -1.45 4.32
N GLY A 15 5.46 -0.71 4.91
CA GLY A 15 5.76 0.28 5.93
C GLY A 15 4.52 0.79 6.63
N VAL A 16 4.75 1.62 7.64
CA VAL A 16 3.71 2.26 8.44
C VAL A 16 3.98 3.75 8.56
N THR A 17 2.94 4.57 8.48
CA THR A 17 3.04 6.03 8.65
C THR A 17 1.78 6.60 9.30
N GLY A 18 1.92 7.74 9.95
CA GLY A 18 0.79 8.51 10.48
C GLY A 18 -0.02 9.20 9.39
N ASP A 19 0.54 9.36 8.19
CA ASP A 19 0.00 10.20 7.12
C ASP A 19 -0.45 9.39 5.89
N ARG A 20 -1.66 9.67 5.40
CA ARG A 20 -2.27 8.96 4.26
C ARG A 20 -1.49 9.20 2.99
N ASP A 21 -1.15 10.45 2.70
CA ASP A 21 -0.57 10.83 1.42
C ASP A 21 0.87 10.32 1.30
N THR A 22 1.59 10.28 2.41
CA THR A 22 2.89 9.63 2.52
C THR A 22 2.81 8.14 2.22
N ALA A 23 1.82 7.42 2.75
CA ALA A 23 1.60 6.01 2.43
C ALA A 23 1.32 5.80 0.94
N MET A 24 0.45 6.63 0.35
CA MET A 24 0.15 6.59 -1.07
C MET A 24 1.38 6.90 -1.95
N ARG A 25 2.20 7.87 -1.55
CA ARG A 25 3.44 8.24 -2.24
C ARG A 25 4.45 7.09 -2.24
N HIS A 26 4.61 6.39 -1.11
CA HIS A 26 5.51 5.23 -1.04
C HIS A 26 5.07 4.12 -1.99
N VAL A 27 3.78 3.76 -1.99
CA VAL A 27 3.24 2.77 -2.94
C VAL A 27 3.50 3.20 -4.39
N HIS A 28 3.21 4.46 -4.72
CA HIS A 28 3.43 4.98 -6.07
C HIS A 28 4.90 4.85 -6.49
N GLN A 29 5.82 5.35 -5.67
CA GLN A 29 7.26 5.33 -5.95
C GLN A 29 7.79 3.89 -6.09
N THR A 30 7.34 2.98 -5.23
CA THR A 30 7.75 1.58 -5.32
C THR A 30 7.23 0.94 -6.60
N LEU A 31 5.94 1.14 -6.95
CA LEU A 31 5.33 0.55 -8.15
C LEU A 31 5.94 1.08 -9.46
N VAL A 32 6.30 2.37 -9.53
CA VAL A 32 6.97 2.95 -10.72
C VAL A 32 8.28 2.23 -11.04
N ALA A 33 8.96 1.69 -10.05
CA ALA A 33 10.21 0.95 -10.23
C ALA A 33 10.01 -0.55 -10.56
N GLN A 34 8.76 -1.04 -10.67
CA GLN A 34 8.47 -2.46 -10.90
C GLN A 34 7.97 -2.77 -12.31
N GLU A 35 8.09 -4.04 -12.69
CA GLU A 35 7.47 -4.58 -13.90
C GLU A 35 5.94 -4.71 -13.78
N PRO A 36 5.22 -4.81 -14.92
CA PRO A 36 3.79 -5.13 -14.93
C PRO A 36 3.44 -6.35 -14.09
N GLY A 37 2.32 -6.27 -13.36
CA GLY A 37 1.89 -7.31 -12.41
C GLY A 37 2.25 -7.00 -10.95
N ALA A 38 3.06 -5.97 -10.70
CA ALA A 38 3.19 -5.41 -9.36
C ALA A 38 1.89 -4.74 -8.90
N TRP A 39 1.52 -4.96 -7.63
CA TRP A 39 0.34 -4.37 -7.00
C TRP A 39 0.68 -3.84 -5.62
N GLY A 40 -0.05 -2.82 -5.17
CA GLY A 40 0.13 -2.21 -3.87
C GLY A 40 -1.20 -1.87 -3.21
N THR A 41 -1.16 -1.74 -1.89
CA THR A 41 -2.33 -1.40 -1.06
C THR A 41 -1.96 -0.39 -0.01
N VAL A 42 -2.92 0.45 0.33
CA VAL A 42 -2.88 1.33 1.49
C VAL A 42 -4.08 1.02 2.35
N GLN A 43 -3.83 0.79 3.64
CA GLN A 43 -4.86 0.47 4.61
C GLN A 43 -4.81 1.45 5.76
N GLN A 44 -5.98 1.81 6.27
CA GLN A 44 -6.09 2.51 7.54
C GLN A 44 -6.14 1.47 8.66
N VAL A 45 -5.30 1.68 9.67
CA VAL A 45 -5.19 0.78 10.83
C VAL A 45 -5.27 1.55 12.14
N ALA A 46 -5.66 0.85 13.20
CA ALA A 46 -5.54 1.26 14.58
C ALA A 46 -4.62 0.30 15.35
N LEU A 47 -4.07 0.74 16.48
CA LEU A 47 -3.44 -0.16 17.44
C LEU A 47 -4.52 -0.86 18.26
N GLU A 48 -4.32 -2.13 18.58
CA GLU A 48 -5.18 -2.84 19.52
C GLU A 48 -5.13 -2.14 20.90
N PRO A 49 -6.28 -1.72 21.46
CA PRO A 49 -6.30 -0.91 22.68
C PRO A 49 -6.01 -1.71 23.97
N LEU A 50 -6.05 -3.04 23.91
CA LEU A 50 -5.95 -3.92 25.10
C LEU A 50 -4.54 -4.50 25.30
N GLY A 51 -3.51 -3.81 24.79
CA GLY A 51 -2.11 -4.02 25.20
C GLY A 51 -1.31 -5.01 24.36
N ARG A 52 -1.86 -5.58 23.27
CA ARG A 52 -1.03 -6.29 22.29
C ARG A 52 -0.57 -5.34 21.20
N ILE A 53 0.70 -5.43 20.82
CA ILE A 53 1.23 -4.68 19.67
C ILE A 53 0.73 -5.34 18.39
N ARG A 54 -0.50 -5.03 18.01
CA ARG A 54 -1.16 -5.52 16.79
C ARG A 54 -1.85 -4.37 16.08
N TYR A 55 -1.69 -4.33 14.76
CA TYR A 55 -2.45 -3.44 13.91
C TYR A 55 -3.79 -4.08 13.55
N VAL A 56 -4.88 -3.40 13.90
CA VAL A 56 -6.24 -3.78 13.50
C VAL A 56 -6.57 -3.01 12.23
N ARG A 57 -6.87 -3.74 11.14
CA ARG A 57 -7.35 -3.14 9.88
C ARG A 57 -8.71 -2.51 10.11
N LEU A 58 -8.82 -1.21 9.83
CA LEU A 58 -10.09 -0.47 9.86
C LEU A 58 -10.76 -0.48 8.48
N ARG A 59 -10.01 -0.15 7.42
CA ARG A 59 -10.48 -0.18 6.03
C ARG A 59 -9.31 -0.20 5.04
N THR A 60 -9.58 -0.63 3.81
CA THR A 60 -8.73 -0.33 2.66
C THR A 60 -8.97 1.10 2.23
N VAL A 61 -7.89 1.87 2.05
CA VAL A 61 -7.96 3.27 1.57
C VAL A 61 -7.87 3.31 0.05
N ALA A 62 -6.91 2.58 -0.49
CA ALA A 62 -6.69 2.49 -1.91
C ALA A 62 -5.87 1.26 -2.26
N GLU A 63 -5.98 0.85 -3.50
CA GLU A 63 -5.17 -0.17 -4.12
C GLU A 63 -4.59 0.40 -5.42
N ALA A 64 -3.43 -0.09 -5.82
CA ALA A 64 -2.76 0.35 -7.02
C ALA A 64 -2.11 -0.81 -7.75
N TRP A 65 -1.96 -0.69 -9.06
CA TRP A 65 -1.23 -1.66 -9.88
C TRP A 65 -0.59 -0.94 -11.07
N VAL A 66 0.43 -1.58 -11.65
CA VAL A 66 1.05 -1.11 -12.90
C VAL A 66 0.25 -1.65 -14.07
N ASP A 67 -0.30 -0.75 -14.89
CA ASP A 67 -0.97 -1.12 -16.14
C ASP A 67 0.04 -1.66 -17.16
N ALA A 68 -0.20 -2.89 -17.64
CA ALA A 68 0.74 -3.58 -18.52
C ALA A 68 0.95 -2.88 -19.87
N ARG A 69 -0.03 -2.12 -20.35
CA ARG A 69 0.00 -1.49 -21.67
C ARG A 69 0.69 -0.12 -21.65
N THR A 70 0.39 0.69 -20.65
CA THR A 70 0.85 2.08 -20.54
C THR A 70 2.02 2.26 -19.57
N ARG A 71 2.31 1.25 -18.74
CA ARG A 71 3.22 1.33 -17.58
C ARG A 71 2.85 2.41 -16.56
N ALA A 72 1.63 2.94 -16.63
CA ALA A 72 1.13 3.89 -15.65
C ALA A 72 0.68 3.15 -14.37
N VAL A 73 0.85 3.81 -13.23
CA VAL A 73 0.27 3.35 -11.96
C VAL A 73 -1.20 3.75 -11.92
N VAL A 74 -2.08 2.78 -11.89
CA VAL A 74 -3.53 2.96 -11.79
C VAL A 74 -3.96 2.79 -10.35
N TRP A 75 -4.89 3.63 -9.90
CA TRP A 75 -5.42 3.61 -8.55
C TRP A 75 -6.90 3.24 -8.52
N ARG A 76 -7.28 2.42 -7.53
CA ARG A 76 -8.65 2.17 -7.12
C ARG A 76 -8.84 2.61 -5.68
N HIS A 77 -9.73 3.57 -5.45
CA HIS A 77 -10.08 4.02 -4.11
C HIS A 77 -11.20 3.17 -3.52
N GLY A 78 -11.13 2.93 -2.21
CA GLY A 78 -12.15 2.22 -1.43
C GLY A 78 -13.09 3.15 -0.68
#